data_AF-A0A3M1R5U5-F1
#
_entry.id   AF-A0A3M1R5U5-F1
#
_cell.length_a   1.000
_cell.length_b   1.000
_cell.length_c   1.000
_cell.angle_alpha   90.00
_cell.angle_beta   90.00
_cell.angle_gamma   90.00
#
_symmetry.space_group_name_H-M   'P 1'
#
loop_
_entity.id
_entity.type
_entity.pdbx_description
1 polymer ?
#
loop_
_entity_poly.entity_id
_entity_poly.type
_entity_poly.pdbx_seq_one_letter_code
_entity_poly.pdbx_strand_id
1 'polypeptide(L)'
;QRKAGDDWKKDAFLVKVSWLSDFFSAHNICVFCDGAVHDEPEQRARDAAVRRQLRGQGYRVIVIRYDQDLDEQIRQYPEVFGGAQR
;
A
#
# COMPACT_ATOMS: atom_id res chain seq x y z
N GLN A 1 -19.31 23.72 4.33
CA GLN A 1 -19.57 22.27 4.27
C GLN A 1 -18.25 21.58 4.01
N ARG A 2 -17.60 21.01 5.03
CA ARG A 2 -16.32 20.30 4.87
C ARG A 2 -16.65 18.86 4.44
N LYS A 3 -16.21 18.45 3.26
CA LYS A 3 -16.35 17.06 2.79
C LYS A 3 -15.52 16.15 3.68
N ALA A 4 -16.17 15.24 4.40
CA ALA A 4 -15.54 14.04 4.93
C ALA A 4 -15.26 13.13 3.74
N GLY A 5 -14.01 13.05 3.27
CA GLY A 5 -13.71 12.26 2.07
C GLY A 5 -12.24 12.00 1.74
N ASP A 6 -11.28 12.53 2.51
CA ASP A 6 -9.85 12.45 2.15
C ASP A 6 -8.96 11.99 3.33
N ASP A 7 -9.40 11.01 4.11
CA ASP A 7 -8.62 10.49 5.25
C ASP A 7 -8.19 9.02 5.07
N TRP A 8 -7.95 8.62 3.81
CA TRP A 8 -7.36 7.32 3.46
C TRP A 8 -5.93 7.15 4.01
N LYS A 9 -5.32 8.22 4.52
CA LYS A 9 -3.99 8.21 5.14
C LYS A 9 -3.95 7.43 6.47
N LYS A 10 -5.10 7.13 7.08
CA LYS A 10 -5.16 6.35 8.33
C LYS A 10 -4.91 4.86 8.12
N ASP A 11 -5.30 4.33 6.97
CA ASP A 11 -5.25 2.89 6.67
C ASP A 11 -4.08 2.51 5.75
N ALA A 12 -3.40 3.52 5.19
CA ALA A 12 -2.29 3.35 4.27
C ALA A 12 -1.02 4.03 4.80
N PHE A 13 0.04 3.26 5.03
CA PHE A 13 1.38 3.83 5.19
C PHE A 13 1.92 4.21 3.81
N LEU A 14 1.90 5.51 3.50
CA LEU A 14 2.62 6.05 2.36
C LEU A 14 4.11 6.08 2.68
N VAL A 15 4.83 5.06 2.23
CA VAL A 15 6.29 5.08 2.30
C VAL A 15 6.81 5.86 1.09
N LYS A 16 6.95 7.19 1.24
CA LYS A 16 7.66 8.01 0.26
C LYS A 16 9.16 7.88 0.50
N VAL A 17 9.80 6.90 -0.14
CA VAL A 17 11.26 6.77 -0.12
C VAL A 17 11.84 7.81 -1.08
N SER A 18 12.53 8.80 -0.52
CA SER A 18 13.25 9.85 -1.25
C SER A 18 14.70 9.81 -0.79
N TRP A 19 15.59 9.26 -1.62
CA TRP A 19 17.03 9.46 -1.44
C TRP A 19 17.53 10.45 -2.48
N LEU A 20 18.24 11.49 -2.03
CA LEU A 20 18.86 12.51 -2.87
C LEU A 20 19.75 11.84 -3.93
N SER A 21 19.39 11.96 -5.20
CA SER A 21 20.32 11.84 -6.32
C SER A 21 19.73 12.53 -7.53
N ASP A 22 20.56 13.25 -8.27
CA ASP A 22 20.23 14.07 -9.46
C ASP A 22 19.70 13.27 -10.67
N PHE A 23 19.23 12.04 -10.49
CA PHE A 23 18.56 11.24 -11.50
C PHE A 23 17.32 10.57 -10.89
N PHE A 24 16.17 10.92 -11.47
CA PHE A 24 14.82 10.51 -11.12
C PHE A 24 14.69 9.06 -10.61
N SER A 25 14.40 8.86 -9.32
CA SER A 25 13.78 7.62 -8.84
C SER A 25 12.79 7.91 -7.72
N ALA A 26 11.53 8.12 -8.10
CA ALA A 26 10.40 8.18 -7.18
C ALA A 26 9.73 6.80 -7.18
N HIS A 27 10.03 5.95 -6.20
CA HIS A 27 9.28 4.71 -6.04
C HIS A 27 7.90 5.05 -5.46
N ASN A 28 6.91 5.25 -6.32
CA ASN A 28 5.51 5.54 -5.96
C ASN A 28 4.81 4.29 -5.37
N ILE A 29 5.25 3.75 -4.24
CA ILE A 29 4.73 2.49 -3.68
C ILE A 29 3.86 2.77 -2.45
N CYS A 30 2.67 2.14 -2.40
CA CYS A 30 1.77 2.12 -1.25
C CYS A 30 1.64 0.68 -0.74
N VAL A 31 1.81 0.46 0.56
CA VAL A 31 1.64 -0.85 1.20
C VAL A 31 0.45 -0.78 2.15
N PHE A 32 -0.50 -1.70 2.01
CA PHE A 32 -1.67 -1.84 2.86
C PHE A 32 -1.56 -3.13 3.68
N CYS A 33 -1.93 -3.08 4.96
CA CYS A 33 -2.02 -4.26 5.81
C CYS A 33 -3.49 -4.54 6.10
N ASP A 34 -4.07 -5.49 5.37
CA ASP A 34 -5.48 -5.84 5.45
C ASP A 34 -5.69 -6.86 6.57
N GLY A 35 -6.21 -6.39 7.71
CA GLY A 35 -6.79 -7.24 8.75
C GLY A 35 -8.16 -7.80 8.38
N ALA A 36 -8.74 -8.65 9.25
CA ALA A 36 -10.05 -9.28 9.04
C ALA A 36 -11.19 -8.31 8.75
N VAL A 37 -11.14 -7.09 9.28
CA VAL A 37 -12.13 -6.02 9.00
C VAL A 37 -12.23 -5.67 7.51
N HIS A 38 -11.18 -5.89 6.72
CA HIS A 38 -11.18 -5.65 5.28
C HIS A 38 -11.89 -6.74 4.46
N ASP A 39 -12.40 -7.80 5.12
CA ASP A 39 -13.23 -8.82 4.46
C ASP A 39 -14.70 -8.45 4.37
N GLU A 40 -15.13 -7.48 5.17
CA GLU A 40 -16.50 -6.98 5.11
C GLU A 40 -16.77 -6.41 3.70
N PRO A 41 -17.87 -6.80 3.04
CA PRO A 41 -18.11 -6.45 1.64
C PRO A 41 -18.05 -4.95 1.36
N GLU A 42 -18.56 -4.13 2.28
CA GLU A 42 -18.55 -2.68 2.16
C GLU A 42 -17.13 -2.10 2.29
N GLN A 43 -16.35 -2.58 3.27
CA GLN A 43 -14.97 -2.16 3.45
C GLN A 43 -14.12 -2.57 2.25
N ARG A 44 -14.26 -3.82 1.79
CA ARG A 44 -13.57 -4.36 0.61
C ARG A 44 -13.86 -3.55 -0.66
N ALA A 45 -15.11 -3.13 -0.85
CA ALA A 45 -15.50 -2.31 -1.99
C ALA A 45 -14.86 -0.91 -1.95
N ARG A 46 -14.82 -0.29 -0.76
CA ARG A 46 -14.16 1.01 -0.55
C ARG A 46 -12.66 0.90 -0.81
N ASP A 47 -12.00 -0.12 -0.25
CA ASP A 47 -10.57 -0.37 -0.44
C ASP A 47 -10.23 -0.58 -1.92
N ALA A 48 -11.05 -1.36 -2.65
CA ALA A 48 -10.87 -1.58 -4.08
C ALA A 48 -10.93 -0.27 -4.89
N ALA A 49 -11.85 0.64 -4.54
CA ALA A 49 -11.97 1.94 -5.20
C ALA A 49 -10.73 2.83 -4.96
N VAL A 50 -10.27 2.91 -3.70
CA VAL A 50 -9.06 3.68 -3.34
C VAL A 50 -7.83 3.13 -4.05
N ARG A 51 -7.64 1.81 -4.02
CA ARG A 51 -6.50 1.15 -4.69
C ARG A 51 -6.53 1.36 -6.19
N ARG A 52 -7.71 1.34 -6.82
CA ARG A 52 -7.86 1.64 -8.25
C ARG A 52 -7.44 3.08 -8.57
N GLN A 53 -7.83 4.04 -7.74
CA GLN A 53 -7.44 5.44 -7.93
C GLN A 53 -5.93 5.64 -7.79
N LEU A 54 -5.31 5.05 -6.78
CA LEU A 54 -3.85 5.11 -6.58
C LEU A 54 -3.08 4.51 -7.76
N ARG A 55 -3.51 3.34 -8.26
CA ARG A 55 -2.95 2.74 -9.47
C ARG A 55 -3.09 3.66 -10.69
N GLY A 56 -4.26 4.30 -10.85
CA GLY A 56 -4.49 5.27 -11.93
C GLY A 56 -3.61 6.52 -11.85
N GLN A 57 -3.10 6.86 -10.67
CA GLN A 57 -2.16 7.96 -10.44
C GLN A 57 -0.68 7.55 -10.58
N GLY A 58 -0.41 6.31 -10.98
CA GLY A 58 0.95 5.80 -11.15
C GLY A 58 1.56 5.19 -9.89
N TYR A 59 0.78 5.00 -8.81
CA TYR A 59 1.27 4.29 -7.65
C TYR A 59 1.20 2.78 -7.85
N ARG A 60 2.27 2.10 -7.46
CA ARG A 60 2.27 0.67 -7.22
C ARG A 60 1.60 0.40 -5.86
N VAL A 61 0.63 -0.51 -5.83
CA VAL A 61 -0.12 -0.84 -4.62
C VAL A 61 0.15 -2.30 -4.25
N ILE A 62 0.68 -2.51 -3.05
CA ILE A 62 0.94 -3.81 -2.43
C ILE A 62 -0.04 -3.98 -1.26
N VAL A 63 -0.61 -5.18 -1.13
CA VAL A 63 -1.53 -5.52 -0.04
C VAL A 63 -0.98 -6.74 0.65
N ILE A 64 -0.79 -6.63 1.97
CA ILE A 64 -0.41 -7.71 2.87
C ILE A 64 -1.66 -8.14 3.62
N ARG A 65 -2.06 -9.38 3.44
CA ARG A 65 -3.26 -10.00 3.97
C ARG A 65 -2.97 -10.74 5.28
N TYR A 66 -3.83 -10.57 6.28
CA TYR A 66 -3.71 -11.25 7.58
C TYR A 66 -3.90 -12.76 7.51
N ASP A 67 -4.67 -13.25 6.54
CA ASP A 67 -5.03 -14.65 6.34
C ASP A 67 -4.05 -15.39 5.41
N GLN A 68 -2.90 -14.77 5.13
CA GLN A 68 -1.81 -15.30 4.32
C GLN A 68 -0.49 -15.25 5.10
N ASP A 69 0.46 -16.11 4.75
CA ASP A 69 1.77 -16.12 5.39
C ASP A 69 2.51 -14.79 5.14
N LEU A 70 2.98 -14.15 6.21
CA LEU A 70 3.58 -12.83 6.12
C LEU A 70 4.95 -12.88 5.42
N ASP A 71 5.76 -13.89 5.74
CA ASP A 71 7.10 -14.04 5.16
C ASP A 71 7.03 -14.30 3.66
N GLU A 72 6.09 -15.13 3.22
CA GLU A 72 5.83 -15.39 1.80
C GLU A 72 5.43 -14.11 1.07
N GLN A 73 4.54 -13.31 1.65
CA GLN A 73 4.10 -12.04 1.05
C GLN A 73 5.23 -11.00 0.98
N ILE A 74 6.06 -10.87 2.02
CA ILE A 74 7.20 -9.94 2.03
C ILE A 74 8.23 -10.33 0.96
N ARG A 75 8.53 -11.63 0.84
CA ARG A 75 9.51 -12.15 -0.13
C ARG A 75 9.11 -11.94 -1.59
N GLN A 76 7.84 -11.66 -1.88
CA GLN A 76 7.38 -11.30 -3.23
C GLN A 76 7.85 -9.90 -3.67
N TYR A 77 8.30 -9.07 -2.72
CA TYR A 77 8.64 -7.66 -2.99
C TYR A 77 10.01 -7.28 -2.38
N PRO A 78 11.12 -7.97 -2.75
CA PRO A 78 12.44 -7.71 -2.20
C PRO A 78 12.96 -6.30 -2.50
N GLU A 79 12.52 -5.69 -3.60
CA GLU A 79 12.81 -4.30 -3.97
C GLU A 79 12.10 -3.27 -3.09
N VAL A 80 11.08 -3.68 -2.32
CA VAL A 80 10.31 -2.82 -1.42
C VAL A 80 10.70 -3.03 0.04
N PHE A 81 10.84 -4.29 0.46
CA PHE A 81 11.13 -4.64 1.85
C PHE A 81 12.61 -4.92 2.14
N GLY A 82 13.46 -4.87 1.12
CA GLY A 82 14.84 -5.34 1.21
C GLY A 82 14.91 -6.87 1.18
N GLY A 83 16.08 -7.40 0.78
CA GLY A 83 16.34 -8.83 0.96
C GLY A 83 16.36 -9.13 2.46
N ALA A 84 15.67 -10.19 2.89
CA ALA A 84 15.62 -10.65 4.28
C ALA A 84 17.04 -10.72 4.86
N GLN A 85 17.47 -9.66 5.52
CA GLN A 85 18.77 -9.61 6.17
C GLN A 85 18.59 -10.33 7.50
N ARG A 86 19.33 -11.43 7.62
CA ARG A 86 19.30 -12.41 8.70
C ARG A 86 19.39 -11.81 10.09
#